data_AF-A0A938B9Z8-F1
#
_entry.id   AF-A0A938B9Z8-F1
#
_cell.length_a   1.000
_cell.length_b   1.000
_cell.length_c   1.000
_cell.angle_alpha   90.00
_cell.angle_beta   90.00
_cell.angle_gamma   90.00
#
_symmetry.space_group_name_H-M   'P 1'
#
loop_
_entity.id
_entity.type
_entity.pdbx_description
1 polymer ?
#
loop_
_entity_poly.entity_id
_entity_poly.type
_entity_poly.pdbx_seq_one_letter_code
_entity_poly.pdbx_strand_id
1 'polypeptide(L)'
;MALHEICGSIKAAEFARVAFIIDASESATEYQREIVALTQQAMSELPARVQRSLYFLGNPSGYNPNHFASRAPRWFKENRQRASLMTPVYEALVEDDNLTVVIIGSGKIYDIEDWVGTPLLQRTLLVSLCESLQDAPPIVEEIVKPTVHELCQRLYDPVTSVHISGPGFMPIRWDNSGYRLNLAAGNASLIGERLEDYSLTFRFFAIGGFRAEATMTHASGKESITPIETVEREAPSASQVGWLTTEEVALFRKVVRQEPFTCTHCGKQHSWDTLYCLHGAIILGELVYPSLQQHNAAGFVLLRFSENAVSFEICACDVLRLDIGMVAIKEGKKATVYRFDDQKEKWVKMEGALKPYHRVREFKDGQFGEAYAVIL
;
A
#
# COMPACT_ATOMS: atom_id res chain seq x y z
N MET A 1 21.60 -14.22 14.07
CA MET A 1 20.56 -13.48 14.84
C MET A 1 19.22 -14.19 14.64
N ALA A 2 18.30 -14.15 15.61
CA ALA A 2 17.01 -14.85 15.47
C ALA A 2 16.10 -14.12 14.47
N LEU A 3 15.46 -14.87 13.57
CA LEU A 3 14.37 -14.37 12.75
C LEU A 3 13.06 -14.40 13.54
N HIS A 4 12.27 -13.35 13.38
CA HIS A 4 10.94 -13.22 13.96
C HIS A 4 9.91 -13.06 12.85
N GLU A 5 8.75 -13.67 13.05
CA GLU A 5 7.56 -13.44 12.23
C GLU A 5 6.80 -12.25 12.80
N ILE A 6 6.53 -11.26 11.96
CA ILE A 6 5.94 -9.98 12.34
C ILE A 6 4.71 -9.73 11.46
N CYS A 7 3.63 -9.22 12.06
CA CYS A 7 2.53 -8.63 11.31
C CYS A 7 2.75 -7.12 11.24
N GLY A 8 2.79 -6.58 10.02
CA GLY A 8 2.99 -5.17 9.76
C GLY A 8 1.85 -4.59 8.95
N SER A 9 1.66 -3.28 9.08
CA SER A 9 0.82 -2.51 8.19
C SER A 9 1.53 -1.26 7.71
N ILE A 10 1.21 -0.88 6.48
CA ILE A 10 1.45 0.47 5.96
C ILE A 10 0.13 1.07 5.55
N LYS A 11 -0.05 2.33 5.92
CA LYS A 11 -1.09 3.19 5.37
C LYS A 11 -0.39 4.17 4.47
N ALA A 12 -0.51 3.98 3.17
CA ALA A 12 -0.16 5.06 2.27
C ALA A 12 -1.32 6.07 2.35
N ALA A 13 -1.01 7.35 2.58
CA ALA A 13 -1.99 8.37 2.93
C ALA A 13 -3.30 8.23 2.11
N GLU A 14 -4.39 7.89 2.81
CA GLU A 14 -5.62 7.39 2.17
C GLU A 14 -6.26 8.45 1.26
N PHE A 15 -6.12 9.75 1.53
CA PHE A 15 -6.53 10.82 0.61
C PHE A 15 -5.71 12.08 0.87
N ALA A 16 -5.20 12.73 -0.17
CA ALA A 16 -4.63 14.06 -0.03
C ALA A 16 -5.75 15.08 0.23
N ARG A 17 -5.60 15.89 1.27
CA ARG A 17 -6.47 17.03 1.55
C ARG A 17 -5.70 18.30 1.26
N VAL A 18 -6.32 19.26 0.57
CA VAL A 18 -5.71 20.55 0.26
C VAL A 18 -6.63 21.68 0.73
N ALA A 19 -6.12 22.54 1.61
CA ALA A 19 -6.79 23.78 2.00
C ALA A 19 -6.25 24.95 1.19
N PHE A 20 -7.10 25.53 0.36
CA PHE A 20 -6.84 26.79 -0.33
C PHE A 20 -7.23 27.94 0.59
N ILE A 21 -6.28 28.78 0.96
CA ILE A 21 -6.48 30.01 1.72
C ILE A 21 -6.20 31.19 0.79
N ILE A 22 -7.20 32.04 0.60
CA ILE A 22 -7.13 33.14 -0.36
C ILE A 22 -6.96 34.47 0.37
N ASP A 23 -6.01 35.26 -0.08
CA ASP A 23 -5.91 36.66 0.29
C ASP A 23 -6.96 37.50 -0.46
N ALA A 24 -7.85 38.15 0.29
CA ALA A 24 -8.83 39.10 -0.23
C ALA A 24 -8.62 40.52 0.30
N SER A 25 -7.48 40.78 0.97
CA SER A 25 -7.15 42.07 1.55
C SER A 25 -7.05 43.18 0.49
N GLU A 26 -6.91 44.42 0.95
CA GLU A 26 -6.76 45.57 0.04
C GLU A 26 -5.54 45.44 -0.87
N SER A 27 -4.41 44.89 -0.39
CA SER A 27 -3.19 44.68 -1.21
C SER A 27 -3.40 43.66 -2.33
N ALA A 28 -4.29 42.69 -2.14
CA ALA A 28 -4.64 41.70 -3.15
C ALA A 28 -5.68 42.18 -4.18
N THR A 29 -6.27 43.37 -4.00
CA THR A 29 -7.39 43.85 -4.83
C THR A 29 -7.02 43.95 -6.32
N GLU A 30 -5.82 44.40 -6.65
CA GLU A 30 -5.38 44.53 -8.04
C GLU A 30 -5.17 43.18 -8.73
N TYR A 31 -4.89 42.12 -7.95
CA TYR A 31 -4.59 40.77 -8.42
C TYR A 31 -5.77 39.80 -8.23
N GLN A 32 -6.93 40.30 -7.82
CA GLN A 32 -8.08 39.47 -7.50
C GLN A 32 -8.47 38.54 -8.67
N ARG A 33 -8.37 39.01 -9.93
CA ARG A 33 -8.73 38.21 -11.09
C ARG A 33 -7.77 37.04 -11.29
N GLU A 34 -6.47 37.28 -11.12
CA GLU A 34 -5.41 36.30 -11.24
C GLU A 34 -5.48 35.28 -10.11
N ILE A 35 -5.71 35.72 -8.88
CA ILE A 35 -5.92 34.83 -7.71
C ILE A 35 -7.10 33.89 -7.98
N VAL A 36 -8.24 34.44 -8.42
CA VAL A 36 -9.43 33.64 -8.74
C VAL A 36 -9.14 32.65 -9.86
N ALA A 37 -8.50 33.09 -10.94
CA ALA A 37 -8.18 32.26 -12.09
C ALA A 37 -7.24 31.10 -11.71
N LEU A 38 -6.15 31.38 -11.00
CA LEU A 38 -5.18 30.37 -10.57
C LEU A 38 -5.82 29.37 -9.61
N THR A 39 -6.53 29.85 -8.59
CA THR A 39 -7.18 28.99 -7.59
C THR A 39 -8.22 28.08 -8.25
N GLN A 40 -9.06 28.63 -9.13
CA GLN A 40 -10.09 27.86 -9.83
C GLN A 40 -9.48 26.79 -10.74
N GLN A 41 -8.45 27.15 -11.52
CA GLN A 41 -7.79 26.21 -12.42
C GLN A 41 -7.08 25.10 -11.63
N ALA A 42 -6.33 25.45 -10.58
CA ALA A 42 -5.65 24.48 -9.73
C ALA A 42 -6.64 23.51 -9.06
N MET A 43 -7.73 24.03 -8.48
CA MET A 43 -8.79 23.18 -7.92
C MET A 43 -9.41 22.25 -8.95
N SER A 44 -9.51 22.66 -10.22
CA SER A 44 -10.08 21.83 -11.29
C SER A 44 -9.12 20.79 -11.86
N GLU A 45 -7.81 21.05 -11.83
CA GLU A 45 -6.77 20.14 -12.29
C GLU A 45 -6.38 19.08 -11.25
N LEU A 46 -6.58 19.37 -9.95
CA LEU A 46 -6.40 18.38 -8.90
C LEU A 46 -7.34 17.16 -9.11
N PRO A 47 -6.87 15.92 -8.89
CA PRO A 47 -7.73 14.75 -9.06
C PRO A 47 -8.97 14.79 -8.19
N ALA A 48 -10.07 14.22 -8.67
CA ALA A 48 -11.36 14.22 -7.96
C ALA A 48 -11.31 13.62 -6.55
N ARG A 49 -10.35 12.71 -6.29
CA ARG A 49 -10.11 12.11 -4.97
C ARG A 49 -9.45 13.04 -3.95
N VAL A 50 -8.87 14.16 -4.40
CA VAL A 50 -8.29 15.18 -3.52
C VAL A 50 -9.41 15.99 -2.91
N GLN A 51 -9.57 15.89 -1.59
CA GLN A 51 -10.52 16.71 -0.88
C GLN A 51 -10.00 18.13 -0.80
N ARG A 52 -10.89 19.08 -1.09
CA ARG A 52 -10.55 20.51 -1.18
C ARG A 52 -11.37 21.25 -0.14
N SER A 53 -10.73 22.16 0.57
CA SER A 53 -11.39 23.15 1.42
C SER A 53 -10.92 24.55 1.02
N LEU A 54 -11.79 25.53 1.18
CA LEU A 54 -11.53 26.90 0.76
C LEU A 54 -11.78 27.86 1.92
N TYR A 55 -10.84 28.76 2.15
CA TYR A 55 -10.88 29.78 3.19
C TYR A 55 -10.38 31.11 2.63
N PHE A 56 -10.58 32.17 3.41
CA PHE A 56 -9.97 33.47 3.20
C PHE A 56 -9.13 33.83 4.43
N LEU A 57 -8.01 34.52 4.23
CA LEU A 57 -7.21 35.01 5.35
C LEU A 57 -8.07 35.82 6.33
N GLY A 58 -7.84 35.60 7.63
CA GLY A 58 -8.61 36.21 8.71
C GLY A 58 -10.04 35.69 8.87
N ASN A 59 -10.45 34.60 8.20
CA ASN A 59 -11.80 34.04 8.30
C ASN A 59 -11.79 32.52 8.58
N PRO A 60 -12.19 32.06 9.78
CA PRO A 60 -12.20 30.64 10.12
C PRO A 60 -13.29 29.85 9.38
N SER A 61 -14.26 30.53 8.75
CA SER A 61 -15.39 29.87 8.11
C SER A 61 -15.00 29.31 6.75
N GLY A 62 -15.15 27.99 6.59
CA GLY A 62 -14.94 27.32 5.32
C GLY A 62 -16.00 27.68 4.27
N TYR A 63 -15.56 27.78 3.03
CA TYR A 63 -16.37 28.00 1.84
C TYR A 63 -16.42 26.72 1.01
N ASN A 64 -17.54 26.47 0.34
CA ASN A 64 -17.67 25.30 -0.55
C ASN A 64 -16.88 25.55 -1.86
N PRO A 65 -15.82 24.79 -2.16
CA PRO A 65 -14.99 25.02 -3.35
C PRO A 65 -15.77 24.96 -4.67
N ASN A 66 -16.83 24.14 -4.74
CA ASN A 66 -17.64 23.96 -5.94
C ASN A 66 -18.42 25.23 -6.34
N HIS A 67 -18.61 26.17 -5.40
CA HIS A 67 -19.29 27.44 -5.67
C HIS A 67 -18.31 28.59 -5.93
N PHE A 68 -16.99 28.36 -5.88
CA PHE A 68 -16.01 29.43 -5.96
C PHE A 68 -16.11 30.22 -7.27
N ALA A 69 -16.15 29.53 -8.42
CA ALA A 69 -16.23 30.16 -9.73
C ALA A 69 -17.42 31.15 -9.87
N SER A 70 -18.57 30.83 -9.28
CA SER A 70 -19.77 31.67 -9.38
C SER A 70 -19.92 32.68 -8.25
N ARG A 71 -19.27 32.46 -7.09
CA ARG A 71 -19.41 33.31 -5.90
C ARG A 71 -18.18 34.13 -5.54
N ALA A 72 -17.04 33.94 -6.21
CA ALA A 72 -15.80 34.64 -5.88
C ALA A 72 -15.97 36.16 -5.76
N PRO A 73 -16.64 36.90 -6.68
CA PRO A 73 -16.78 38.35 -6.54
C PRO A 73 -17.47 38.76 -5.23
N ARG A 74 -18.49 38.01 -4.81
CA ARG A 74 -19.22 38.25 -3.56
C ARG A 74 -18.35 37.91 -2.35
N TRP A 75 -17.69 36.75 -2.35
CA TRP A 75 -16.86 36.31 -1.22
C TRP A 75 -15.64 37.19 -1.00
N PHE A 76 -15.00 37.69 -2.05
CA PHE A 76 -13.94 38.70 -1.90
C PHE A 76 -14.48 39.98 -1.26
N LYS A 77 -15.65 40.46 -1.69
CA LYS A 77 -16.29 41.65 -1.08
C LYS A 77 -16.58 41.44 0.41
N GLU A 78 -17.03 40.24 0.79
CA GLU A 78 -17.31 39.87 2.20
C GLU A 78 -16.04 39.78 3.06
N ASN A 79 -14.86 39.53 2.46
CA ASN A 79 -13.60 39.36 3.17
C ASN A 79 -12.60 40.53 3.02
N ARG A 80 -12.92 41.55 2.20
CA ARG A 80 -11.99 42.64 1.86
C ARG A 80 -11.42 43.42 3.05
N GLN A 81 -12.21 43.59 4.10
CA GLN A 81 -11.83 44.38 5.28
C GLN A 81 -11.10 43.57 6.37
N ARG A 82 -10.76 42.31 6.08
CA ARG A 82 -10.03 41.45 7.03
C ARG A 82 -8.53 41.67 6.91
N ALA A 83 -7.85 41.52 8.04
CA ALA A 83 -6.39 41.47 8.05
C ALA A 83 -5.89 40.15 7.47
N SER A 84 -4.74 40.18 6.81
CA SER A 84 -4.03 39.01 6.28
C SER A 84 -3.42 38.20 7.40
N LEU A 85 -4.26 37.42 8.10
CA LEU A 85 -3.91 36.58 9.23
C LEU A 85 -4.20 35.10 8.94
N MET A 86 -3.24 34.23 9.26
CA MET A 86 -3.35 32.77 9.17
C MET A 86 -4.08 32.18 10.36
N THR A 87 -3.90 32.77 11.55
CA THR A 87 -4.32 32.20 12.84
C THR A 87 -5.76 31.71 12.86
N PRO A 88 -6.78 32.51 12.44
CA PRO A 88 -8.17 32.05 12.50
C PRO A 88 -8.44 30.80 11.63
N VAL A 89 -7.75 30.69 10.49
CA VAL A 89 -7.92 29.54 9.59
C VAL A 89 -7.18 28.33 10.14
N TYR A 90 -5.95 28.54 10.62
CA TYR A 90 -5.11 27.46 11.15
C TYR A 90 -5.70 26.81 12.39
N GLU A 91 -6.29 27.58 13.31
CA GLU A 91 -7.02 27.05 14.46
C GLU A 91 -8.18 26.13 14.04
N ALA A 92 -8.83 26.40 12.91
CA ALA A 92 -9.89 25.56 12.36
C ALA A 92 -9.36 24.29 11.64
N LEU A 93 -8.06 24.22 11.35
CA LEU A 93 -7.41 23.14 10.59
C LEU A 93 -6.45 22.28 11.43
N VAL A 94 -6.20 22.64 12.69
CA VAL A 94 -5.12 22.08 13.53
C VAL A 94 -5.22 20.56 13.74
N GLU A 95 -6.42 19.98 13.67
CA GLU A 95 -6.66 18.56 13.93
C GLU A 95 -6.38 17.64 12.73
N ASP A 96 -5.93 18.18 11.59
CA ASP A 96 -5.75 17.41 10.35
C ASP A 96 -4.27 17.20 9.98
N ASP A 97 -3.75 16.01 10.28
CA ASP A 97 -2.35 15.63 10.02
C ASP A 97 -2.05 15.31 8.55
N ASN A 98 -3.07 15.17 7.70
CA ASN A 98 -2.91 14.85 6.26
C ASN A 98 -3.27 16.02 5.32
N LEU A 99 -3.22 17.25 5.84
CA LEU A 99 -3.54 18.47 5.12
C LEU A 99 -2.31 19.17 4.55
N THR A 100 -2.34 19.46 3.25
CA THR A 100 -1.47 20.46 2.63
C THR A 100 -2.21 21.79 2.61
N VAL A 101 -1.55 22.87 3.00
CA VAL A 101 -2.13 24.22 2.96
C VAL A 101 -1.46 25.01 1.84
N VAL A 102 -2.26 25.75 1.08
CA VAL A 102 -1.75 26.71 0.10
C VAL A 102 -2.37 28.07 0.35
N ILE A 103 -1.52 29.09 0.46
CA ILE A 103 -1.96 30.47 0.60
C ILE A 103 -1.64 31.22 -0.67
N ILE A 104 -2.66 31.75 -1.33
CA ILE A 104 -2.53 32.47 -2.60
C ILE A 104 -2.90 33.93 -2.37
N GLY A 105 -1.96 34.84 -2.62
CA GLY A 105 -2.17 36.25 -2.34
C GLY A 105 -1.17 37.21 -2.98
N SER A 106 -1.23 38.46 -2.52
CA SER A 106 -0.30 39.51 -2.92
C SER A 106 -0.19 40.53 -1.79
N GLY A 107 0.77 40.30 -0.90
CA GLY A 107 1.02 41.14 0.27
C GLY A 107 1.30 40.33 1.52
N LYS A 108 1.95 40.98 2.48
CA LYS A 108 2.44 40.34 3.70
C LYS A 108 1.31 39.71 4.54
N ILE A 109 1.57 38.52 5.04
CA ILE A 109 0.82 37.88 6.13
C ILE A 109 1.48 38.27 7.46
N TYR A 110 0.70 38.74 8.42
CA TYR A 110 1.24 39.44 9.59
C TYR A 110 1.55 38.55 10.80
N ASP A 111 1.09 37.30 10.79
CA ASP A 111 1.18 36.37 11.92
C ASP A 111 1.84 35.04 11.53
N ILE A 112 2.61 35.00 10.44
CA ILE A 112 3.27 33.78 9.98
C ILE A 112 4.32 33.28 10.99
N GLU A 113 4.99 34.20 11.68
CA GLU A 113 6.01 33.95 12.70
C GLU A 113 5.45 33.21 13.92
N ASP A 114 4.17 33.44 14.25
CA ASP A 114 3.50 32.82 15.39
C ASP A 114 3.32 31.29 15.21
N TRP A 115 3.42 30.82 13.96
CA TRP A 115 3.23 29.41 13.59
C TRP A 115 4.54 28.66 13.35
N VAL A 116 5.69 29.30 13.57
CA VAL A 116 7.01 28.67 13.38
C VAL A 116 7.15 27.43 14.27
N GLY A 117 7.59 26.33 13.66
CA GLY A 117 7.77 25.05 14.33
C GLY A 117 6.50 24.20 14.45
N THR A 118 5.34 24.69 13.99
CA THR A 118 4.12 23.88 13.95
C THR A 118 4.09 22.95 12.74
N PRO A 119 3.49 21.73 12.85
CA PRO A 119 3.36 20.82 11.72
C PRO A 119 2.53 21.40 10.56
N LEU A 120 1.58 22.29 10.84
CA LEU A 120 0.74 22.91 9.81
C LEU A 120 1.53 23.90 8.94
N LEU A 121 2.41 24.71 9.55
CA LEU A 121 3.29 25.61 8.80
C LEU A 121 4.28 24.83 7.92
N GLN A 122 4.81 23.71 8.40
CA GLN A 122 5.72 22.84 7.62
C GLN A 122 5.07 22.26 6.35
N ARG A 123 3.74 22.19 6.31
CA ARG A 123 2.94 21.67 5.19
C ARG A 123 2.32 22.80 4.36
N THR A 124 2.76 24.03 4.56
CA THR A 124 2.23 25.22 3.89
C THR A 124 3.10 25.64 2.73
N LEU A 125 2.44 25.97 1.63
CA LEU A 125 3.03 26.57 0.45
C LEU A 125 2.46 27.98 0.26
N LEU A 126 3.34 28.97 0.16
CA LEU A 126 2.96 30.33 -0.18
C LEU A 126 3.03 30.54 -1.70
N VAL A 127 2.03 31.21 -2.25
CA VAL A 127 1.95 31.55 -3.67
C VAL A 127 1.76 33.05 -3.80
N SER A 128 2.84 33.76 -4.11
CA SER A 128 2.81 35.20 -4.34
C SER A 128 2.56 35.53 -5.80
N LEU A 129 1.62 36.43 -6.06
CA LEU A 129 1.39 36.98 -7.40
C LEU A 129 2.09 38.33 -7.64
N CYS A 130 2.63 38.99 -6.61
CA CYS A 130 3.40 40.21 -6.79
C CYS A 130 4.37 40.44 -5.63
N GLU A 131 3.85 40.87 -4.50
CA GLU A 131 4.64 41.07 -3.27
C GLU A 131 4.71 39.78 -2.47
N SER A 132 5.85 39.52 -1.84
CA SER A 132 6.03 38.35 -0.98
C SER A 132 4.99 38.35 0.14
N LEU A 133 4.52 37.16 0.48
CA LEU A 133 3.57 36.92 1.57
C LEU A 133 4.24 36.88 2.95
N GLN A 134 5.57 36.99 3.01
CA GLN A 134 6.36 36.90 4.23
C GLN A 134 7.52 37.90 4.23
N ASP A 135 8.12 38.13 5.40
CA ASP A 135 9.33 38.95 5.51
C ASP A 135 10.60 38.16 5.10
N ALA A 136 11.70 38.89 4.93
CA ALA A 136 13.02 38.29 4.83
C ALA A 136 13.65 38.12 6.24
N PRO A 137 14.27 36.95 6.54
CA PRO A 137 14.46 35.78 5.68
C PRO A 137 13.19 34.91 5.56
N PRO A 138 13.02 34.16 4.45
CA PRO A 138 11.84 33.33 4.25
C PRO A 138 11.73 32.24 5.33
N ILE A 139 10.53 32.11 5.88
CA ILE A 139 10.17 31.14 6.92
C ILE A 139 9.53 29.91 6.29
N VAL A 140 8.75 30.12 5.22
CA VAL A 140 7.99 29.10 4.50
C VAL A 140 8.41 29.09 3.03
N GLU A 141 8.27 27.94 2.37
CA GLU A 141 8.47 27.89 0.92
C GLU A 141 7.45 28.80 0.21
N GLU A 142 7.95 29.68 -0.65
CA GLU A 142 7.15 30.57 -1.47
C GLU A 142 7.51 30.42 -2.95
N ILE A 143 6.48 30.27 -3.79
CA ILE A 143 6.58 30.26 -5.25
C ILE A 143 5.94 31.52 -5.83
N VAL A 144 6.63 32.17 -6.76
CA VAL A 144 6.20 33.44 -7.36
C VAL A 144 5.58 33.18 -8.72
N LYS A 145 4.29 33.54 -8.88
CA LYS A 145 3.52 33.41 -10.13
C LYS A 145 3.66 32.02 -10.80
N PRO A 146 3.40 30.92 -10.08
CA PRO A 146 3.56 29.58 -10.65
C PRO A 146 2.55 29.34 -11.78
N THR A 147 2.88 28.41 -12.66
CA THR A 147 1.87 27.84 -13.56
C THR A 147 0.89 26.96 -12.77
N VAL A 148 -0.31 26.71 -13.31
CA VAL A 148 -1.28 25.79 -12.67
C VAL A 148 -0.67 24.40 -12.50
N HIS A 149 0.03 23.91 -13.52
CA HIS A 149 0.69 22.61 -13.49
C HIS A 149 1.75 22.52 -12.37
N GLU A 150 2.61 23.52 -12.26
CA GLU A 150 3.62 23.60 -11.20
C GLU A 150 2.98 23.62 -9.82
N LEU A 151 1.93 24.44 -9.63
CA LEU A 151 1.19 24.50 -8.37
C LEU A 151 0.58 23.13 -8.03
N CYS A 152 -0.15 22.51 -8.96
CA CYS A 152 -0.76 21.19 -8.76
C CYS A 152 0.28 20.12 -8.40
N GLN A 153 1.46 20.14 -9.02
CA GLN A 153 2.55 19.22 -8.70
C GLN A 153 3.06 19.40 -7.26
N ARG A 154 3.09 20.64 -6.74
CA ARG A 154 3.47 20.89 -5.33
C ARG A 154 2.35 20.53 -4.35
N LEU A 155 1.09 20.75 -4.72
CA LEU A 155 -0.06 20.48 -3.85
C LEU A 155 -0.39 19.00 -3.75
N TYR A 156 -0.10 18.24 -4.79
CA TYR A 156 -0.46 16.85 -4.89
C TYR A 156 0.68 16.05 -5.52
N ASP A 157 1.42 15.38 -4.64
CA ASP A 157 2.55 14.54 -4.99
C ASP A 157 2.28 13.09 -4.55
N PRO A 158 1.42 12.36 -5.30
CA PRO A 158 0.97 11.04 -4.89
C PRO A 158 2.11 10.04 -4.89
N VAL A 159 1.99 9.02 -4.03
CA VAL A 159 2.86 7.85 -4.08
C VAL A 159 2.66 7.12 -5.41
N THR A 160 3.76 6.79 -6.08
CA THR A 160 3.81 6.11 -7.38
C THR A 160 4.40 4.71 -7.30
N SER A 161 5.16 4.44 -6.24
CA SER A 161 5.61 3.11 -5.88
C SER A 161 5.90 3.02 -4.38
N VAL A 162 5.81 1.81 -3.85
CA VAL A 162 6.23 1.46 -2.49
C VAL A 162 7.15 0.26 -2.57
N HIS A 163 8.31 0.37 -1.94
CA HIS A 163 9.30 -0.69 -1.80
C HIS A 163 9.50 -1.01 -0.32
N ILE A 164 9.13 -2.22 0.08
CA ILE A 164 9.31 -2.71 1.45
C ILE A 164 10.49 -3.67 1.48
N SER A 165 11.46 -3.38 2.33
CA SER A 165 12.64 -4.22 2.49
C SER A 165 13.28 -4.07 3.88
N GLY A 166 14.31 -4.86 4.14
CA GLY A 166 15.08 -4.80 5.38
C GLY A 166 15.90 -6.07 5.62
N PRO A 167 16.78 -6.08 6.64
CA PRO A 167 17.57 -7.24 6.99
C PRO A 167 16.72 -8.47 7.33
N GLY A 168 16.95 -9.56 6.59
CA GLY A 168 16.18 -10.80 6.69
C GLY A 168 14.70 -10.69 6.31
N PHE A 169 14.30 -9.59 5.67
CA PHE A 169 12.94 -9.41 5.19
C PHE A 169 12.52 -10.56 4.27
N MET A 170 11.34 -11.13 4.50
CA MET A 170 10.68 -12.05 3.58
C MET A 170 9.17 -11.96 3.78
N PRO A 171 8.42 -11.44 2.81
CA PRO A 171 6.97 -11.37 2.93
C PRO A 171 6.41 -12.79 2.80
N ILE A 172 5.58 -13.18 3.76
CA ILE A 172 4.91 -14.48 3.79
C ILE A 172 3.49 -14.33 3.24
N ARG A 173 2.82 -13.21 3.56
CA ARG A 173 1.41 -13.00 3.22
C ARG A 173 1.05 -11.53 3.19
N TRP A 174 0.17 -11.11 2.29
CA TRP A 174 -0.28 -9.71 2.17
C TRP A 174 -1.68 -9.60 1.55
N ASP A 175 -2.45 -8.55 1.84
CA ASP A 175 -3.82 -8.34 1.32
C ASP A 175 -3.91 -7.65 -0.03
N ASN A 176 -2.92 -6.84 -0.40
CA ASN A 176 -2.97 -6.09 -1.65
C ASN A 176 -2.28 -6.85 -2.78
N SER A 177 -3.06 -7.49 -3.65
CA SER A 177 -2.55 -8.28 -4.79
C SER A 177 -1.77 -7.47 -5.83
N GLY A 178 -1.79 -6.13 -5.75
CA GLY A 178 -0.96 -5.26 -6.57
C GLY A 178 0.54 -5.35 -6.24
N TYR A 179 0.88 -5.79 -5.03
CA TYR A 179 2.25 -5.98 -4.60
C TYR A 179 2.84 -7.30 -5.10
N ARG A 180 4.13 -7.26 -5.45
CA ARG A 180 4.89 -8.39 -5.97
C ARG A 180 6.14 -8.61 -5.16
N LEU A 181 6.49 -9.88 -4.95
CA LEU A 181 7.77 -10.25 -4.38
C LEU A 181 8.89 -9.99 -5.41
N ASN A 182 9.96 -9.37 -4.95
CA ASN A 182 11.22 -9.29 -5.67
C ASN A 182 12.34 -9.87 -4.79
N LEU A 183 12.98 -10.93 -5.28
CA LEU A 183 14.09 -11.60 -4.60
C LEU A 183 15.36 -11.49 -5.44
N ALA A 184 16.27 -10.59 -5.06
CA ALA A 184 17.50 -10.33 -5.78
C ALA A 184 18.71 -10.58 -4.88
N ALA A 185 19.63 -11.46 -5.32
CA ALA A 185 20.86 -11.80 -4.59
C ALA A 185 20.65 -12.19 -3.11
N GLY A 186 19.52 -12.84 -2.82
CA GLY A 186 19.13 -13.28 -1.48
C GLY A 186 18.45 -12.22 -0.61
N ASN A 187 18.24 -11.01 -1.13
CA ASN A 187 17.48 -9.96 -0.46
C ASN A 187 16.04 -9.96 -1.00
N ALA A 188 15.08 -10.27 -0.14
CA ALA A 188 13.68 -10.18 -0.50
C ALA A 188 13.18 -8.75 -0.31
N SER A 189 12.22 -8.37 -1.13
CA SER A 189 11.48 -7.12 -1.01
C SER A 189 10.09 -7.28 -1.57
N LEU A 190 9.19 -6.39 -1.18
CA LEU A 190 7.84 -6.32 -1.71
C LEU A 190 7.66 -4.98 -2.43
N ILE A 191 7.22 -5.02 -3.69
CA ILE A 191 7.12 -3.86 -4.57
C ILE A 191 5.67 -3.68 -5.00
N GLY A 192 5.10 -2.51 -4.73
CA GLY A 192 3.85 -2.04 -5.31
C GLY A 192 4.13 -0.88 -6.25
N GLU A 193 3.63 -0.93 -7.47
CA GLU A 193 3.81 0.13 -8.48
C GLU A 193 2.48 0.44 -9.13
N ARG A 194 2.20 1.74 -9.34
CA ARG A 194 0.99 2.23 -10.02
C ARG A 194 -0.30 1.65 -9.43
N LEU A 195 -0.33 1.51 -8.11
CA LEU A 195 -1.52 1.05 -7.39
C LEU A 195 -2.48 2.22 -7.15
N GLU A 196 -3.77 1.94 -7.15
CA GLU A 196 -4.78 2.92 -6.75
C GLU A 196 -4.70 3.22 -5.25
N ASP A 197 -4.40 2.19 -4.47
CA ASP A 197 -4.16 2.19 -3.03
C ASP A 197 -2.89 1.37 -2.72
N TYR A 198 -1.98 1.99 -1.96
CA TYR A 198 -0.73 1.35 -1.51
C TYR A 198 -0.82 0.86 -0.07
N SER A 199 -1.97 1.01 0.59
CA SER A 199 -2.20 0.42 1.91
C SER A 199 -2.04 -1.10 1.83
N LEU A 200 -1.43 -1.64 2.88
CA LEU A 200 -1.05 -3.03 2.93
C LEU A 200 -0.99 -3.52 4.37
N THR A 201 -1.66 -4.64 4.66
CA THR A 201 -1.41 -5.46 5.84
C THR A 201 -0.73 -6.74 5.42
N PHE A 202 0.37 -7.07 6.07
CA PHE A 202 1.20 -8.18 5.64
C PHE A 202 1.92 -8.83 6.81
N ARG A 203 2.35 -10.06 6.58
CA ARG A 203 3.12 -10.88 7.50
C ARG A 203 4.45 -11.18 6.86
N PHE A 204 5.53 -11.05 7.61
CA PHE A 204 6.88 -11.19 7.08
C PHE A 204 7.84 -11.73 8.14
N PHE A 205 8.95 -12.30 7.70
CA PHE A 205 10.12 -12.52 8.56
C PHE A 205 11.01 -11.30 8.56
N ALA A 206 11.64 -10.99 9.70
CA ALA A 206 12.73 -10.03 9.82
C ALA A 206 13.69 -10.43 10.95
N ILE A 207 14.92 -9.93 10.90
CA ILE A 207 15.89 -10.14 11.98
C ILE A 207 15.45 -9.36 13.23
N GLY A 208 15.49 -9.99 14.40
CA GLY A 208 15.11 -9.37 15.67
C GLY A 208 15.89 -8.09 15.94
N GLY A 209 15.18 -7.05 16.38
CA GLY A 209 15.73 -5.71 16.63
C GLY A 209 15.73 -4.78 15.42
N PHE A 210 15.45 -5.28 14.21
CA PHE A 210 15.27 -4.45 13.02
C PHE A 210 13.80 -4.14 12.77
N ARG A 211 13.52 -2.90 12.38
CA ARG A 211 12.23 -2.50 11.83
C ARG A 211 12.34 -2.56 10.32
N ALA A 212 11.43 -3.28 9.68
CA ALA A 212 11.26 -3.15 8.24
C ALA A 212 10.84 -1.70 7.93
N GLU A 213 11.21 -1.24 6.73
CA GLU A 213 10.92 0.11 6.27
C GLU A 213 10.24 0.04 4.90
N ALA A 214 9.31 0.95 4.67
CA ALA A 214 8.72 1.21 3.36
C ALA A 214 9.33 2.49 2.79
N THR A 215 10.02 2.37 1.66
CA THR A 215 10.41 3.51 0.84
C THR A 215 9.29 3.81 -0.13
N MET A 216 8.70 5.00 -0.03
CA MET A 216 7.65 5.46 -0.93
C MET A 216 8.25 6.48 -1.90
N THR A 217 8.12 6.22 -3.20
CA THR A 217 8.54 7.16 -4.25
C THR A 217 7.32 7.93 -4.73
N HIS A 218 7.39 9.25 -4.65
CA HIS A 218 6.33 10.15 -5.06
C HIS A 218 6.47 10.56 -6.54
N ALA A 219 5.42 11.12 -7.14
CA ALA A 219 5.40 11.53 -8.54
C ALA A 219 6.46 12.59 -8.89
N SER A 220 6.86 13.41 -7.93
CA SER A 220 7.97 14.37 -8.02
C SER A 220 9.35 13.71 -8.09
N GLY A 221 9.45 12.41 -7.79
CA GLY A 221 10.70 11.69 -7.57
C GLY A 221 11.23 11.79 -6.14
N LYS A 222 10.56 12.55 -5.26
CA LYS A 222 10.89 12.55 -3.83
C LYS A 222 10.68 11.16 -3.24
N GLU A 223 11.62 10.75 -2.38
CA GLU A 223 11.48 9.54 -1.58
C GLU A 223 11.15 9.90 -0.13
N SER A 224 10.26 9.12 0.47
CA SER A 224 10.00 9.14 1.91
C SER A 224 10.16 7.74 2.48
N ILE A 225 10.74 7.66 3.68
CA ILE A 225 10.92 6.40 4.40
C ILE A 225 9.94 6.38 5.55
N THR A 226 9.07 5.38 5.58
CA THR A 226 8.09 5.17 6.64
C THR A 226 8.39 3.84 7.34
N PRO A 227 8.62 3.84 8.67
CA PRO A 227 8.78 2.59 9.40
C PRO A 227 7.49 1.77 9.34
N ILE A 228 7.60 0.46 9.16
CA ILE A 228 6.44 -0.43 9.17
C ILE A 228 5.84 -0.46 10.58
N GLU A 229 4.55 -0.16 10.68
CA GLU A 229 3.84 -0.21 11.94
C GLU A 229 3.57 -1.68 12.30
N THR A 230 3.98 -2.11 13.48
CA THR A 230 3.71 -3.48 13.96
C THR A 230 2.30 -3.52 14.51
N VAL A 231 1.49 -4.45 14.02
CA VAL A 231 0.11 -4.63 14.48
C VAL A 231 -0.02 -5.96 15.23
N GLU A 232 -0.78 -5.96 16.31
CA GLU A 232 -1.12 -7.19 17.03
C GLU A 232 -2.08 -8.08 16.23
N ARG A 233 -2.79 -7.48 15.27
CA ARG A 233 -3.82 -8.14 14.48
C ARG A 233 -3.18 -9.18 13.54
N GLU A 234 -3.82 -10.35 13.46
CA GLU A 234 -3.47 -11.32 12.44
C GLU A 234 -3.61 -10.70 11.05
N ALA A 235 -2.55 -10.83 10.25
CA ALA A 235 -2.58 -10.54 8.82
C ALA A 235 -3.82 -11.19 8.17
N PRO A 236 -4.38 -10.59 7.10
CA PRO A 236 -5.64 -10.99 6.50
C PRO A 236 -5.71 -12.50 6.36
N SER A 237 -6.79 -13.16 6.79
CA SER A 237 -7.03 -14.59 6.56
C SER A 237 -7.21 -14.87 5.07
N ALA A 238 -6.93 -16.08 4.59
CA ALA A 238 -7.02 -16.35 3.15
C ALA A 238 -8.45 -16.19 2.68
N SER A 239 -8.58 -15.63 1.49
CA SER A 239 -9.86 -15.16 0.97
C SER A 239 -10.82 -16.30 0.63
N GLN A 240 -10.32 -17.53 0.48
CA GLN A 240 -11.12 -18.67 0.03
C GLN A 240 -10.71 -19.96 0.76
N VAL A 241 -11.65 -20.44 1.57
CA VAL A 241 -11.62 -21.76 2.22
C VAL A 241 -12.69 -22.62 1.56
N GLY A 242 -12.36 -23.87 1.25
CA GLY A 242 -13.29 -24.83 0.70
C GLY A 242 -13.03 -26.24 1.22
N TRP A 243 -13.74 -27.21 0.67
CA TRP A 243 -13.65 -28.61 1.05
C TRP A 243 -13.45 -29.48 -0.18
N LEU A 244 -12.56 -30.47 -0.08
CA LEU A 244 -12.44 -31.52 -1.08
C LEU A 244 -13.65 -32.45 -1.02
N THR A 245 -14.06 -32.98 -2.17
CA THR A 245 -15.07 -34.04 -2.28
C THR A 245 -14.57 -35.35 -1.69
N THR A 246 -15.47 -36.28 -1.39
CA THR A 246 -15.12 -37.61 -0.86
C THR A 246 -14.11 -38.35 -1.73
N GLU A 247 -14.22 -38.24 -3.05
CA GLU A 247 -13.29 -38.86 -4.01
C GLU A 247 -11.91 -38.22 -3.96
N GLU A 248 -11.85 -36.89 -3.90
CA GLU A 248 -10.59 -36.13 -3.75
C GLU A 248 -9.94 -36.39 -2.39
N VAL A 249 -10.71 -36.56 -1.31
CA VAL A 249 -10.18 -36.96 0.00
C VAL A 249 -9.55 -38.36 -0.07
N ALA A 250 -10.18 -39.31 -0.77
CA ALA A 250 -9.62 -40.64 -0.96
C ALA A 250 -8.32 -40.60 -1.80
N LEU A 251 -8.27 -39.77 -2.83
CA LEU A 251 -7.08 -39.50 -3.63
C LEU A 251 -5.96 -38.90 -2.75
N PHE A 252 -6.28 -37.83 -2.01
CA PHE A 252 -5.33 -37.14 -1.14
C PHE A 252 -4.72 -38.09 -0.09
N ARG A 253 -5.53 -38.97 0.52
CA ARG A 253 -5.04 -39.99 1.48
C ARG A 253 -3.99 -40.92 0.86
N LYS A 254 -4.16 -41.34 -0.41
CA LYS A 254 -3.17 -42.16 -1.13
C LYS A 254 -1.89 -41.37 -1.40
N VAL A 255 -2.04 -40.13 -1.87
CA VAL A 255 -0.92 -39.23 -2.17
C VAL A 255 -0.07 -38.95 -0.92
N VAL A 256 -0.70 -38.69 0.22
CA VAL A 256 0.00 -38.49 1.51
C VAL A 256 0.81 -39.72 1.92
N ARG A 257 0.34 -40.93 1.58
CA ARG A 257 1.06 -42.19 1.78
C ARG A 257 2.09 -42.49 0.68
N GLN A 258 2.25 -41.59 -0.29
CA GLN A 258 3.10 -41.75 -1.47
C GLN A 258 2.72 -42.98 -2.32
N GLU A 259 1.43 -43.35 -2.29
CA GLU A 259 0.87 -44.44 -3.09
C GLU A 259 0.38 -43.92 -4.45
N PRO A 260 0.52 -44.71 -5.52
CA PRO A 260 -0.08 -44.36 -6.80
C PRO A 260 -1.61 -44.32 -6.70
N PHE A 261 -2.25 -43.48 -7.51
CA PHE A 261 -3.70 -43.30 -7.51
C PHE A 261 -4.30 -43.42 -8.92
N THR A 262 -5.58 -43.74 -8.99
CA THR A 262 -6.33 -43.74 -10.25
C THR A 262 -6.90 -42.34 -10.47
N CYS A 263 -6.50 -41.68 -11.56
CA CYS A 263 -6.98 -40.34 -11.88
C CYS A 263 -8.47 -40.36 -12.26
N THR A 264 -9.25 -39.47 -11.65
CA THR A 264 -10.69 -39.32 -11.91
C THR A 264 -11.00 -38.83 -13.32
N HIS A 265 -10.07 -38.10 -13.96
CA HIS A 265 -10.25 -37.58 -15.32
C HIS A 265 -10.02 -38.62 -16.42
N CYS A 266 -8.92 -39.39 -16.33
CA CYS A 266 -8.54 -40.33 -17.40
C CYS A 266 -8.67 -41.81 -17.04
N GLY A 267 -8.98 -42.15 -15.78
CA GLY A 267 -9.10 -43.53 -15.29
C GLY A 267 -7.78 -44.31 -15.22
N LYS A 268 -6.64 -43.72 -15.57
CA LYS A 268 -5.31 -44.36 -15.51
C LYS A 268 -4.66 -44.20 -14.15
N GLN A 269 -3.70 -45.07 -13.86
CA GLN A 269 -2.86 -44.97 -12.67
C GLN A 269 -1.76 -43.92 -12.86
N HIS A 270 -1.61 -43.02 -11.89
CA HIS A 270 -0.61 -41.97 -11.83
C HIS A 270 0.27 -42.12 -10.58
N SER A 271 1.48 -41.58 -10.64
CA SER A 271 2.37 -41.47 -9.48
C SER A 271 1.81 -40.45 -8.48
N TRP A 272 2.16 -40.62 -7.19
CA TRP A 272 1.65 -39.78 -6.10
C TRP A 272 1.99 -38.29 -6.25
N ASP A 273 3.03 -37.93 -7.00
CA ASP A 273 3.47 -36.56 -7.26
C ASP A 273 2.78 -35.89 -8.46
N THR A 274 1.84 -36.59 -9.11
CA THR A 274 1.05 -36.02 -10.21
C THR A 274 0.01 -35.04 -9.66
N LEU A 275 0.08 -33.78 -10.11
CA LEU A 275 -0.95 -32.75 -9.87
C LEU A 275 -1.84 -32.48 -11.09
N TYR A 276 -1.28 -32.60 -12.29
CA TYR A 276 -1.96 -32.33 -13.55
C TYR A 276 -2.05 -33.61 -14.38
N CYS A 277 -3.27 -33.97 -14.77
CA CYS A 277 -3.54 -35.03 -15.72
C CYS A 277 -3.33 -34.51 -17.15
N LEU A 278 -2.28 -34.96 -17.82
CA LEU A 278 -1.98 -34.60 -19.22
C LEU A 278 -2.76 -35.43 -20.25
N HIS A 279 -3.50 -36.44 -19.82
CA HIS A 279 -4.32 -37.28 -20.69
C HIS A 279 -5.75 -36.76 -20.90
N GLY A 280 -6.09 -35.61 -20.29
CA GLY A 280 -7.38 -34.95 -20.43
C GLY A 280 -7.55 -34.22 -21.78
N ALA A 281 -8.70 -33.59 -21.98
CA ALA A 281 -9.05 -32.90 -23.23
C ALA A 281 -8.32 -31.55 -23.43
N ILE A 282 -7.64 -31.05 -22.39
CA ILE A 282 -7.03 -29.71 -22.35
C ILE A 282 -5.51 -29.81 -22.51
N ILE A 283 -4.96 -29.03 -23.45
CA ILE A 283 -3.53 -29.00 -23.82
C ILE A 283 -2.60 -28.72 -22.62
N LEU A 284 -3.08 -27.99 -21.60
CA LEU A 284 -2.31 -27.63 -20.40
C LEU A 284 -2.41 -28.65 -19.26
N GLY A 285 -3.24 -29.68 -19.42
CA GLY A 285 -3.57 -30.66 -18.38
C GLY A 285 -4.67 -30.20 -17.43
N GLU A 286 -5.34 -31.15 -16.81
CA GLU A 286 -6.42 -30.92 -15.84
C GLU A 286 -5.94 -31.20 -14.42
N LEU A 287 -6.21 -30.28 -13.49
CA LEU A 287 -5.86 -30.48 -12.08
C LEU A 287 -6.62 -31.69 -11.52
N VAL A 288 -5.91 -32.60 -10.84
CA VAL A 288 -6.50 -33.84 -10.27
C VAL A 288 -7.48 -33.58 -9.12
N TYR A 289 -7.56 -32.32 -8.65
CA TYR A 289 -8.56 -31.83 -7.70
C TYR A 289 -9.53 -30.85 -8.40
N PRO A 290 -10.63 -31.33 -8.99
CA PRO A 290 -11.66 -30.47 -9.57
C PRO A 290 -12.13 -29.33 -8.66
N SER A 291 -12.21 -29.57 -7.34
CA SER A 291 -12.65 -28.56 -6.36
C SER A 291 -11.73 -27.34 -6.29
N LEU A 292 -10.47 -27.48 -6.71
CA LEU A 292 -9.50 -26.37 -6.75
C LEU A 292 -9.53 -25.60 -8.09
N GLN A 293 -10.09 -26.17 -9.16
CA GLN A 293 -10.06 -25.57 -10.50
C GLN A 293 -10.84 -24.25 -10.58
N GLN A 294 -11.93 -24.13 -9.82
CA GLN A 294 -12.82 -22.97 -9.84
C GLN A 294 -12.17 -21.69 -9.30
N HIS A 295 -11.03 -21.82 -8.61
CA HIS A 295 -10.44 -20.73 -7.86
C HIS A 295 -9.29 -20.02 -8.57
N ASN A 296 -8.89 -20.48 -9.77
CA ASN A 296 -7.81 -19.88 -10.59
C ASN A 296 -6.60 -19.41 -9.76
N ALA A 297 -6.18 -20.24 -8.82
CA ALA A 297 -5.28 -19.83 -7.77
C ALA A 297 -3.85 -19.65 -8.29
N ALA A 298 -3.32 -18.45 -8.13
CA ALA A 298 -2.01 -18.07 -8.64
C ALA A 298 -0.83 -18.47 -7.72
N GLY A 299 -1.07 -19.02 -6.53
CA GLY A 299 -0.03 -19.32 -5.53
C GLY A 299 -0.03 -20.77 -5.05
N PHE A 300 -0.17 -20.97 -3.74
CA PHE A 300 -0.18 -22.27 -3.07
C PHE A 300 -1.59 -22.64 -2.57
N VAL A 301 -1.84 -23.92 -2.38
CA VAL A 301 -3.00 -24.43 -1.66
C VAL A 301 -2.55 -25.22 -0.44
N LEU A 302 -3.15 -24.90 0.71
CA LEU A 302 -2.95 -25.63 1.95
C LEU A 302 -4.11 -26.60 2.16
N LEU A 303 -3.83 -27.89 2.09
CA LEU A 303 -4.77 -28.97 2.39
C LEU A 303 -4.62 -29.38 3.85
N ARG A 304 -5.70 -29.26 4.63
CA ARG A 304 -5.74 -29.64 6.05
C ARG A 304 -6.58 -30.86 6.26
N PHE A 305 -6.02 -31.84 6.95
CA PHE A 305 -6.68 -33.10 7.23
C PHE A 305 -7.43 -33.03 8.56
N SER A 306 -8.72 -33.36 8.55
CA SER A 306 -9.51 -33.68 9.74
C SER A 306 -9.98 -35.14 9.65
N GLU A 307 -10.59 -35.69 10.71
CA GLU A 307 -10.94 -37.12 10.79
C GLU A 307 -11.61 -37.67 9.51
N ASN A 308 -12.56 -36.92 8.95
CA ASN A 308 -13.35 -37.37 7.79
C ASN A 308 -13.37 -36.41 6.60
N ALA A 309 -12.67 -35.27 6.67
CA ALA A 309 -12.74 -34.25 5.63
C ALA A 309 -11.39 -33.57 5.43
N VAL A 310 -11.18 -33.06 4.21
CA VAL A 310 -10.01 -32.23 3.89
C VAL A 310 -10.52 -30.86 3.48
N SER A 311 -10.23 -29.85 4.30
CA SER A 311 -10.44 -28.46 3.91
C SER A 311 -9.24 -27.97 3.13
N PHE A 312 -9.45 -27.06 2.19
CA PHE A 312 -8.37 -26.37 1.49
C PHE A 312 -8.43 -24.87 1.73
N GLU A 313 -7.27 -24.24 1.70
CA GLU A 313 -7.11 -22.80 1.77
C GLU A 313 -6.20 -22.32 0.65
N ILE A 314 -6.63 -21.27 -0.04
CA ILE A 314 -5.90 -20.71 -1.17
C ILE A 314 -5.03 -19.56 -0.71
N CYS A 315 -3.72 -19.77 -0.80
CA CYS A 315 -2.72 -18.75 -0.57
C CYS A 315 -2.43 -18.07 -1.91
N ALA A 316 -3.03 -16.89 -2.14
CA ALA A 316 -2.82 -16.10 -3.36
C ALA A 316 -1.39 -15.53 -3.50
N CYS A 317 -0.55 -15.66 -2.47
CA CYS A 317 0.82 -15.18 -2.47
C CYS A 317 1.78 -16.21 -3.08
N ASP A 318 2.85 -15.73 -3.71
CA ASP A 318 3.93 -16.56 -4.26
C ASP A 318 4.90 -17.08 -3.20
N VAL A 319 4.66 -16.81 -1.91
CA VAL A 319 5.49 -17.27 -0.80
C VAL A 319 4.67 -18.13 0.15
N LEU A 320 5.25 -19.26 0.53
CA LEU A 320 4.71 -20.18 1.51
C LEU A 320 5.72 -20.36 2.65
N ARG A 321 5.27 -20.14 3.88
CA ARG A 321 6.04 -20.47 5.09
C ARG A 321 6.11 -21.99 5.28
N LEU A 322 7.33 -22.52 5.38
CA LEU A 322 7.57 -23.93 5.70
C LEU A 322 7.95 -24.12 7.17
N ASP A 323 8.85 -23.26 7.66
CA ASP A 323 9.30 -23.19 9.06
C ASP A 323 9.85 -21.78 9.34
N ILE A 324 10.27 -21.50 10.57
CA ILE A 324 10.99 -20.26 10.91
C ILE A 324 12.30 -20.22 10.10
N GLY A 325 12.47 -19.16 9.30
CA GLY A 325 13.63 -19.00 8.42
C GLY A 325 13.66 -19.94 7.21
N MET A 326 12.53 -20.56 6.85
CA MET A 326 12.43 -21.40 5.66
C MET A 326 11.11 -21.17 4.94
N VAL A 327 11.21 -20.81 3.65
CA VAL A 327 10.06 -20.53 2.80
C VAL A 327 10.16 -21.29 1.48
N ALA A 328 9.02 -21.54 0.86
CA ALA A 328 8.95 -21.92 -0.54
C ALA A 328 8.45 -20.73 -1.36
N ILE A 329 9.11 -20.45 -2.48
CA ILE A 329 8.73 -19.37 -3.39
C ILE A 329 8.33 -20.00 -4.72
N LYS A 330 7.16 -19.63 -5.22
CA LYS A 330 6.66 -20.07 -6.50
C LYS A 330 7.41 -19.36 -7.64
N GLU A 331 8.02 -20.15 -8.51
CA GLU A 331 8.77 -19.71 -9.69
C GLU A 331 8.15 -20.42 -10.92
N GLY A 332 7.07 -19.86 -11.46
CA GLY A 332 6.28 -20.49 -12.52
C GLY A 332 5.51 -21.71 -12.00
N LYS A 333 5.75 -22.89 -12.59
CA LYS A 333 5.09 -24.17 -12.20
C LYS A 333 5.84 -24.95 -11.12
N LYS A 334 6.91 -24.38 -10.57
CA LYS A 334 7.74 -24.99 -9.53
C LYS A 334 7.75 -24.11 -8.31
N ALA A 335 8.02 -24.68 -7.15
CA ALA A 335 8.37 -23.90 -5.98
C ALA A 335 9.80 -24.26 -5.56
N THR A 336 10.58 -23.23 -5.27
CA THR A 336 11.96 -23.33 -4.81
C THR A 336 12.01 -23.07 -3.32
N VAL A 337 12.73 -23.90 -2.57
CA VAL A 337 12.91 -23.70 -1.13
C VAL A 337 14.06 -22.72 -0.89
N TYR A 338 13.83 -21.74 -0.03
CA TYR A 338 14.83 -20.81 0.45
C TYR A 338 14.96 -20.94 1.97
N ARG A 339 16.21 -20.92 2.44
CA ARG A 339 16.54 -20.88 3.87
C ARG A 339 17.32 -19.61 4.17
N PHE A 340 17.01 -18.98 5.28
CA PHE A 340 17.77 -17.84 5.76
C PHE A 340 19.13 -18.30 6.31
N ASP A 341 20.21 -17.74 5.76
CA ASP A 341 21.60 -17.90 6.22
C ASP A 341 21.88 -16.74 7.19
N ASP A 342 21.99 -17.07 8.48
CA ASP A 342 22.14 -16.10 9.56
C ASP A 342 23.52 -15.45 9.61
N GLN A 343 24.53 -16.07 9.01
CA GLN A 343 25.88 -15.51 8.90
C GLN A 343 25.97 -14.48 7.78
N LYS A 344 25.24 -14.71 6.68
CA LYS A 344 25.19 -13.80 5.53
C LYS A 344 24.04 -12.81 5.56
N GLU A 345 23.10 -13.00 6.49
CA GLU A 345 21.85 -12.27 6.61
C GLU A 345 21.03 -12.29 5.30
N LYS A 346 21.04 -13.42 4.60
CA LYS A 346 20.45 -13.56 3.25
C LYS A 346 19.64 -14.83 3.10
N TRP A 347 18.66 -14.78 2.20
CA TRP A 347 17.92 -15.97 1.77
C TRP A 347 18.73 -16.74 0.73
N VAL A 348 19.09 -17.97 1.07
CA VAL A 348 19.86 -18.87 0.21
C VAL A 348 18.93 -19.90 -0.38
N LYS A 349 18.99 -20.03 -1.70
CA LYS A 349 18.29 -21.06 -2.46
C LYS A 349 18.83 -22.43 -2.05
N MET A 350 17.94 -23.31 -1.61
CA MET A 350 18.26 -24.71 -1.34
C MET A 350 18.24 -25.52 -2.64
N GLU A 351 19.02 -26.61 -2.68
CA GLU A 351 18.97 -27.52 -3.82
C GLU A 351 17.67 -28.32 -3.83
N GLY A 352 17.09 -28.45 -5.03
CA GLY A 352 15.84 -29.19 -5.26
C GLY A 352 14.59 -28.31 -5.26
N ALA A 353 13.56 -28.81 -5.98
CA ALA A 353 12.24 -28.20 -5.95
C ALA A 353 11.42 -28.74 -4.79
N LEU A 354 10.51 -27.92 -4.26
CA LEU A 354 9.49 -28.37 -3.33
C LEU A 354 8.62 -29.44 -4.00
N LYS A 355 8.42 -30.56 -3.30
CA LYS A 355 7.56 -31.63 -3.78
C LYS A 355 6.09 -31.16 -3.83
N PRO A 356 5.29 -31.61 -4.82
CA PRO A 356 3.87 -31.24 -5.00
C PRO A 356 2.93 -31.42 -3.80
N TYR A 357 3.33 -32.21 -2.79
CA TYR A 357 2.58 -32.47 -1.57
C TYR A 357 3.51 -32.40 -0.37
N HIS A 358 3.98 -31.20 -0.06
CA HIS A 358 4.93 -30.99 1.02
C HIS A 358 4.21 -30.79 2.34
N ARG A 359 4.55 -31.58 3.37
CA ARG A 359 3.99 -31.41 4.71
C ARG A 359 4.54 -30.12 5.33
N VAL A 360 3.65 -29.25 5.78
CA VAL A 360 3.98 -27.98 6.43
C VAL A 360 3.43 -27.97 7.86
N ARG A 361 4.18 -27.35 8.77
CA ARG A 361 3.72 -27.08 10.14
C ARG A 361 3.03 -25.74 10.15
N GLU A 362 1.75 -25.75 10.46
CA GLU A 362 0.99 -24.53 10.61
C GLU A 362 0.83 -24.20 12.09
N PHE A 363 1.01 -22.93 12.44
CA PHE A 363 0.68 -22.43 13.75
C PHE A 363 -0.60 -21.62 13.63
N LYS A 364 -1.69 -22.13 14.18
CA LYS A 364 -3.01 -21.48 14.13
C LYS A 364 -3.66 -21.58 15.49
N ASP A 365 -4.22 -20.49 15.99
CA ASP A 365 -4.92 -20.44 17.28
C ASP A 365 -4.10 -20.98 18.47
N GLY A 366 -2.78 -20.76 18.45
CA GLY A 366 -1.88 -21.24 19.51
C GLY A 366 -1.54 -22.74 19.44
N GLN A 367 -2.01 -23.47 18.43
CA GLN A 367 -1.76 -24.89 18.24
C GLN A 367 -1.01 -25.18 16.93
N PHE A 368 -0.17 -26.21 16.95
CA PHE A 368 0.47 -26.71 15.75
C PHE A 368 -0.46 -27.71 15.05
N GLY A 369 -0.90 -27.34 13.85
CA GLY A 369 -1.61 -28.21 12.93
C GLY A 369 -0.69 -28.78 11.85
N GLU A 370 -1.16 -29.82 11.19
CA GLU A 370 -0.51 -30.37 10.00
C GLU A 370 -1.31 -30.02 8.75
N ALA A 371 -0.63 -29.46 7.76
CA ALA A 371 -1.18 -29.21 6.44
C ALA A 371 -0.23 -29.74 5.37
N TYR A 372 -0.75 -29.87 4.15
CA TYR A 372 0.02 -30.22 2.97
C TYR A 372 -0.07 -29.08 1.97
N ALA A 373 1.09 -28.56 1.60
CA ALA A 373 1.21 -27.55 0.57
C ALA A 373 1.21 -28.19 -0.81
N VAL A 374 0.30 -27.70 -1.64
CA VAL A 374 0.16 -28.02 -3.06
C VAL A 374 0.53 -26.78 -3.87
N ILE A 375 1.37 -26.97 -4.89
CA ILE A 375 1.80 -25.90 -5.80
C ILE A 375 0.86 -25.95 -7.01
N LEU A 376 0.07 -24.91 -7.23
CA LEU A 376 -0.80 -24.84 -8.41
C LEU A 376 -0.07 -24.29 -9.63
#